data_AF-A0A939L7M8-F1
#
_entry.id   AF-A0A939L7M8-F1
#
_cell.length_a   1.000
_cell.length_b   1.000
_cell.length_c   1.000
_cell.angle_alpha   90.00
_cell.angle_beta   90.00
_cell.angle_gamma   90.00
#
_symmetry.space_group_name_H-M   'P 1'
#
loop_
_entity.id
_entity.type
_entity.pdbx_description
1 polymer ?
#
loop_
_entity_poly.entity_id
_entity_poly.type
_entity_poly.pdbx_seq_one_letter_code
_entity_poly.pdbx_strand_id
1 'polypeptide(L)'
;MDVVSDAIAAVRAGRPSSNRLRVTGRWGARMPGYAGAGFHVVLAGSCWLLADGHPPVRLHPGDAVLLPHGTTHTLSSGELTPRQAERLPALDALLALPDGHEGGRADGRAAGHDSGHDTRAGHEEPTELLCGKYRLDHGLGHPLMRELPEIVHLPTRSGAHPELRAAVDLLGTELATDLPGGRLAVPALIDLLLVYLVRAWTRREGADGWCAAL
;
A
#
# COMPACT_ATOMS: atom_id res chain seq x y z
N MET A 1 -15.14 25.77 4.77
CA MET A 1 -13.71 25.56 4.54
C MET A 1 -13.54 24.11 4.15
N ASP A 2 -12.83 23.80 3.07
CA ASP A 2 -12.64 22.41 2.63
C ASP A 2 -11.37 21.84 3.27
N VAL A 3 -11.51 21.36 4.50
CA VAL A 3 -10.42 20.86 5.35
C VAL A 3 -9.69 19.68 4.70
N VAL A 4 -10.39 18.86 3.92
CA VAL A 4 -9.78 17.74 3.19
C VAL A 4 -8.91 18.29 2.06
N SER A 5 -9.42 19.21 1.25
CA SER A 5 -8.62 19.82 0.18
C SER A 5 -7.40 20.56 0.72
N ASP A 6 -7.52 21.27 1.84
CA ASP A 6 -6.40 21.95 2.50
C ASP A 6 -5.35 20.95 3.01
N ALA A 7 -5.79 19.80 3.56
CA ALA A 7 -4.90 18.72 3.98
C ALA A 7 -4.14 18.11 2.81
N ILE A 8 -4.82 17.85 1.71
CA ILE A 8 -4.23 17.26 0.51
C ILE A 8 -3.27 18.26 -0.13
N ALA A 9 -3.60 19.54 -0.17
CA ALA A 9 -2.69 20.58 -0.67
C ALA A 9 -1.39 20.63 0.15
N ALA A 10 -1.47 20.49 1.47
CA ALA A 10 -0.29 20.43 2.32
C ALA A 10 0.57 19.17 2.06
N VAL A 11 -0.07 18.01 1.82
CA VAL A 11 0.65 16.77 1.51
C VAL A 11 1.24 16.78 0.09
N ARG A 12 0.55 17.42 -0.86
CA ARG A 12 0.96 17.57 -2.26
C ARG A 12 2.18 18.45 -2.45
N ALA A 13 2.59 19.21 -1.44
CA ALA A 13 3.88 19.90 -1.43
C ALA A 13 5.07 18.92 -1.56
N GLY A 14 4.83 17.63 -1.35
CA GLY A 14 5.79 16.57 -1.57
C GLY A 14 5.89 16.04 -3.01
N ARG A 15 6.65 14.95 -3.16
CA ARG A 15 6.80 14.22 -4.43
C ARG A 15 6.01 12.91 -4.39
N PRO A 16 4.87 12.82 -5.10
CA PRO A 16 4.12 11.57 -5.21
C PRO A 16 4.85 10.57 -6.11
N SER A 17 4.78 9.30 -5.75
CA SER A 17 5.19 8.18 -6.60
C SER A 17 4.35 6.96 -6.27
N SER A 18 4.10 6.11 -7.26
CA SER A 18 3.37 4.86 -7.08
C SER A 18 3.97 3.78 -7.97
N ASN A 19 3.98 2.56 -7.45
CA ASN A 19 4.44 1.36 -8.15
C ASN A 19 3.37 0.28 -8.04
N ARG A 20 3.22 -0.49 -9.11
CA ARG A 20 2.48 -1.75 -9.08
C ARG A 20 3.46 -2.90 -8.89
N LEU A 21 3.29 -3.67 -7.84
CA LEU A 21 4.15 -4.80 -7.47
C LEU A 21 3.39 -6.11 -7.70
N ARG A 22 4.07 -7.08 -8.29
CA ARG A 22 3.59 -8.46 -8.41
C ARG A 22 4.63 -9.40 -7.83
N VAL A 23 4.24 -10.16 -6.82
CA VAL A 23 5.13 -11.06 -6.06
C VAL A 23 4.49 -12.43 -5.92
N THR A 24 5.32 -13.46 -6.05
CA THR A 24 4.96 -14.88 -5.85
C THR A 24 5.89 -15.46 -4.79
N GLY A 25 5.60 -16.66 -4.29
CA GLY A 25 6.51 -17.29 -3.34
C GLY A 25 6.36 -16.77 -1.91
N ARG A 26 7.34 -17.18 -1.10
CA ARG A 26 7.63 -16.53 0.18
C ARG A 26 8.43 -15.25 -0.05
N TRP A 27 7.80 -14.12 0.19
CA TRP A 27 8.41 -12.79 0.12
C TRP A 27 8.11 -11.97 1.38
N GLY A 28 8.95 -10.96 1.60
CA GLY A 28 8.76 -9.93 2.61
C GLY A 28 9.65 -8.73 2.32
N ALA A 29 9.10 -7.53 2.46
CA ALA A 29 9.82 -6.27 2.28
C ALA A 29 9.57 -5.34 3.45
N ARG A 30 10.65 -4.70 3.90
CA ARG A 30 10.62 -3.62 4.88
C ARG A 30 10.53 -2.28 4.17
N MET A 31 9.64 -1.43 4.66
CA MET A 31 9.51 -0.03 4.29
C MET A 31 10.09 0.81 5.42
N PRO A 32 11.28 1.42 5.23
CA PRO A 32 11.82 2.35 6.20
C PRO A 32 10.89 3.54 6.40
N GLY A 33 10.82 4.05 7.62
CA GLY A 33 10.06 5.26 7.89
C GLY A 33 10.58 6.47 7.12
N TYR A 34 9.68 7.38 6.74
CA TYR A 34 10.02 8.61 6.01
C TYR A 34 9.05 9.74 6.33
N ALA A 35 9.47 10.98 6.08
CA ALA A 35 8.60 12.14 6.22
C ALA A 35 7.57 12.16 5.08
N GLY A 36 6.32 11.82 5.41
CA GLY A 36 5.19 11.93 4.49
C GLY A 36 4.15 10.84 4.71
N ALA A 37 3.42 10.47 3.66
CA ALA A 37 2.34 9.49 3.73
C ALA A 37 2.59 8.33 2.76
N GLY A 38 2.14 7.14 3.12
CA GLY A 38 2.20 5.94 2.28
C GLY A 38 0.85 5.27 2.21
N PHE A 39 0.57 4.60 1.10
CA PHE A 39 -0.60 3.75 1.00
C PHE A 39 -0.30 2.45 0.28
N HIS A 40 -1.08 1.43 0.62
CA HIS A 40 -1.05 0.12 -0.04
C HIS A 40 -2.46 -0.33 -0.34
N VAL A 41 -2.67 -0.86 -1.54
CA VAL A 41 -3.93 -1.51 -1.92
C VAL A 41 -3.64 -2.88 -2.48
N VAL A 42 -4.30 -3.91 -1.96
CA VAL A 42 -4.21 -5.27 -2.50
C VAL A 42 -5.10 -5.36 -3.73
N LEU A 43 -4.52 -5.67 -4.88
CA LEU A 43 -5.25 -5.85 -6.14
C LEU A 43 -5.65 -7.33 -6.35
N ALA A 44 -4.79 -8.25 -5.94
CA ALA A 44 -5.01 -9.70 -6.00
C ALA A 44 -4.18 -10.42 -4.93
N GLY A 45 -4.57 -11.65 -4.58
CA GLY A 45 -3.89 -12.45 -3.54
C GLY A 45 -4.15 -11.93 -2.13
N SER A 46 -3.18 -12.08 -1.23
CA SER A 46 -3.28 -11.54 0.13
C SER A 46 -1.90 -11.33 0.73
N CYS A 47 -1.76 -10.39 1.65
CA CYS A 47 -0.50 -10.18 2.37
C CYS A 47 -0.74 -9.79 3.82
N TRP A 48 0.34 -9.77 4.59
CA TRP A 48 0.38 -9.30 5.96
C TRP A 48 1.11 -7.97 6.03
N LEU A 49 0.47 -6.99 6.66
CA LEU A 49 1.07 -5.75 7.09
C LEU A 49 1.45 -5.85 8.57
N LEU A 50 2.67 -5.47 8.91
CA LEU A 50 3.10 -5.26 10.28
C LEU A 50 3.77 -3.88 10.38
N ALA A 51 3.19 -2.97 11.15
CA ALA A 51 3.83 -1.70 11.49
C ALA A 51 4.38 -1.75 12.91
N ASP A 52 5.39 -0.93 13.18
CA ASP A 52 6.03 -0.88 14.51
C ASP A 52 4.99 -0.58 15.60
N GLY A 53 4.91 -1.43 16.62
CA GLY A 53 3.98 -1.26 17.75
C GLY A 53 2.54 -1.71 17.52
N HIS A 54 2.20 -2.23 16.32
CA HIS A 54 0.85 -2.70 15.99
C HIS A 54 0.78 -4.22 15.80
N PRO A 55 -0.38 -4.85 16.05
CA PRO A 55 -0.58 -6.25 15.69
C PRO A 55 -0.53 -6.45 14.16
N PRO A 56 -0.08 -7.62 13.67
CA PRO A 56 -0.15 -7.95 12.25
C PRO A 56 -1.59 -7.87 11.71
N VAL A 57 -1.76 -7.25 10.54
CA VAL A 57 -3.04 -7.13 9.84
C VAL A 57 -2.97 -7.90 8.53
N ARG A 58 -3.90 -8.84 8.35
CA ARG A 58 -4.07 -9.55 7.08
C ARG A 58 -4.91 -8.71 6.12
N LEU A 59 -4.35 -8.42 4.95
CA LEU A 59 -4.97 -7.64 3.89
C LEU A 59 -5.45 -8.55 2.75
N HIS A 60 -6.66 -8.31 2.29
CA HIS A 60 -7.33 -9.05 1.21
C HIS A 60 -7.56 -8.17 -0.02
N PRO A 61 -7.88 -8.74 -1.20
CA PRO A 61 -8.11 -7.95 -2.40
C PRO A 61 -9.15 -6.87 -2.18
N GLY A 62 -8.81 -5.65 -2.57
CA GLY A 62 -9.56 -4.41 -2.38
C GLY A 62 -9.23 -3.64 -1.10
N ASP A 63 -8.56 -4.28 -0.13
CA ASP A 63 -8.25 -3.61 1.14
C ASP A 63 -7.23 -2.51 0.88
N ALA A 64 -7.52 -1.32 1.41
CA ALA A 64 -6.65 -0.17 1.34
C ALA A 64 -6.13 0.18 2.73
N VAL A 65 -4.84 0.48 2.82
CA VAL A 65 -4.21 0.99 4.03
C VAL A 65 -3.54 2.31 3.73
N LEU A 66 -3.78 3.30 4.60
CA LEU A 66 -3.05 4.57 4.63
C LEU A 66 -2.17 4.61 5.90
N LEU A 67 -0.90 4.93 5.71
CA LEU A 67 0.09 5.24 6.74
C LEU A 67 0.39 6.74 6.65
N PRO A 68 -0.37 7.60 7.33
CA PRO A 68 -0.36 9.05 7.13
C PRO A 68 0.94 9.73 7.58
N HIS A 69 1.73 9.03 8.40
CA HIS A 69 3.00 9.50 8.97
C HIS A 69 4.23 8.79 8.40
N GLY A 70 4.05 7.93 7.39
CA GLY A 70 5.15 7.21 6.76
C GLY A 70 5.87 6.29 7.74
N THR A 71 5.13 5.74 8.72
CA THR A 71 5.66 4.84 9.76
C THR A 71 6.39 3.65 9.14
N THR A 72 7.47 3.19 9.79
CA THR A 72 8.14 1.94 9.40
C THR A 72 7.15 0.78 9.45
N HIS A 73 7.13 -0.01 8.39
CA HIS A 73 6.26 -1.18 8.31
C HIS A 73 6.83 -2.23 7.36
N THR A 74 6.25 -3.42 7.38
CA THR A 74 6.60 -4.51 6.46
C THR A 74 5.36 -5.05 5.78
N LEU A 75 5.53 -5.45 4.52
CA LEU A 75 4.57 -6.26 3.79
C LEU A 75 5.17 -7.64 3.54
N SER A 76 4.38 -8.70 3.69
CA SER A 76 4.88 -10.06 3.53
C SER A 76 3.80 -11.07 3.14
N SER A 77 4.24 -12.18 2.55
CA SER A 77 3.42 -13.34 2.19
C SER A 77 2.83 -14.11 3.39
N GLY A 78 3.37 -13.94 4.59
CA GLY A 78 2.96 -14.66 5.79
C GLY A 78 3.12 -13.82 7.04
N GLU A 79 2.44 -14.21 8.13
CA GLU A 79 2.50 -13.47 9.39
C GLU A 79 3.92 -13.49 9.98
N LEU A 80 4.43 -12.32 10.35
CA LEU A 80 5.77 -12.15 10.92
C LEU A 80 5.68 -11.67 12.35
N THR A 81 6.63 -12.10 13.17
CA THR A 81 6.94 -11.44 14.44
C THR A 81 7.75 -10.16 14.20
N PRO A 82 7.73 -9.19 15.12
CA PRO A 82 8.56 -7.97 15.00
C PRO A 82 10.05 -8.26 14.75
N ARG A 83 10.61 -9.27 15.42
CA ARG A 83 12.02 -9.68 15.22
C ARG A 83 12.31 -10.23 13.83
N GLN A 84 11.34 -10.89 13.18
CA GLN A 84 11.51 -11.37 11.81
C GLN A 84 11.40 -10.20 10.82
N ALA A 85 10.48 -9.27 11.07
CA ALA A 85 10.27 -8.08 10.26
C ALA A 85 11.51 -7.17 10.20
N GLU A 86 12.24 -7.01 11.31
CA GLU A 86 13.51 -6.25 11.36
C GLU A 86 14.60 -6.79 10.41
N ARG A 87 14.54 -8.08 10.07
CA ARG A 87 15.54 -8.76 9.23
C ARG A 87 15.19 -8.76 7.74
N LEU A 88 14.01 -8.25 7.37
CA LEU A 88 13.61 -8.20 5.98
C LEU A 88 14.42 -7.16 5.19
N PRO A 89 14.70 -7.43 3.91
CA PRO A 89 15.32 -6.46 3.04
C PRO A 89 14.39 -5.26 2.79
N ALA A 90 14.97 -4.10 2.44
CA ALA A 90 14.18 -2.96 1.97
C ALA A 90 13.48 -3.30 0.64
N LEU A 91 12.31 -2.71 0.36
CA LEU A 91 11.59 -2.97 -0.91
C LEU A 91 12.45 -2.71 -2.15
N ASP A 92 13.30 -1.70 -2.15
CA ASP A 92 14.17 -1.41 -3.30
C ASP A 92 15.09 -2.60 -3.62
N ALA A 93 15.51 -3.37 -2.61
CA ALA A 93 16.27 -4.60 -2.81
C ALA A 93 15.41 -5.76 -3.33
N LEU A 94 14.11 -5.79 -2.99
CA LEU A 94 13.16 -6.76 -3.57
C LEU A 94 12.88 -6.43 -5.06
N LEU A 95 12.73 -5.15 -5.40
CA LEU A 95 12.51 -4.67 -6.77
C LEU A 95 13.75 -4.88 -7.65
N ALA A 96 14.96 -4.72 -7.08
CA ALA A 96 16.21 -4.95 -7.79
C ALA A 96 16.52 -6.42 -8.11
N LEU A 97 15.68 -7.38 -7.67
CA LEU A 97 15.84 -8.77 -8.07
C LEU A 97 15.51 -8.92 -9.57
N PRO A 98 16.25 -9.77 -10.31
CA PRO A 98 16.06 -9.96 -11.75
C PRO A 98 14.62 -10.34 -12.16
N ASP A 99 13.84 -10.89 -11.23
CA ASP A 99 12.46 -11.33 -11.44
C ASP A 99 11.41 -10.25 -11.09
N GLY A 100 11.85 -9.06 -10.64
CA GLY A 100 11.00 -7.97 -10.13
C GLY A 100 10.57 -6.92 -11.16
N HIS A 101 11.11 -7.00 -12.38
CA HIS A 101 10.78 -6.10 -13.47
C HIS A 101 10.58 -6.91 -14.74
N GLU A 102 9.55 -6.55 -15.48
CA GLU A 102 9.04 -7.18 -16.72
C GLU A 102 7.98 -8.26 -16.47
N GLY A 103 6.90 -8.19 -17.25
CA GLY A 103 5.80 -9.15 -17.28
C GLY A 103 6.20 -10.53 -17.82
N GLY A 104 7.30 -11.08 -17.32
CA GLY A 104 7.79 -12.43 -17.58
C GLY A 104 7.40 -13.35 -16.44
N ARG A 105 6.68 -14.42 -16.75
CA ARG A 105 6.48 -15.55 -15.83
C ARG A 105 7.85 -16.19 -15.56
N ALA A 106 8.24 -16.29 -14.29
CA ALA A 106 9.37 -17.12 -13.87
C ALA A 106 8.90 -18.12 -12.80
N ASP A 107 8.83 -19.38 -13.18
CA ASP A 107 8.79 -20.52 -12.25
C ASP A 107 10.21 -20.69 -11.67
N GLY A 108 10.48 -20.06 -10.53
CA GLY A 108 11.79 -20.09 -9.87
C GLY A 108 11.86 -21.08 -8.71
N ARG A 109 12.20 -22.34 -8.99
CA ARG A 109 12.75 -23.27 -7.99
C ARG A 109 14.18 -22.83 -7.66
N ALA A 110 14.47 -22.58 -6.38
CA ALA A 110 15.84 -22.55 -5.86
C ALA A 110 16.00 -23.53 -4.69
N ALA A 111 17.07 -24.33 -4.76
CA ALA A 111 17.48 -25.44 -3.91
C ALA A 111 17.52 -25.13 -2.40
N GLY A 112 17.33 -26.05 -1.45
CA GLY A 112 17.16 -27.50 -1.49
C GLY A 112 17.28 -28.04 -0.05
N HIS A 113 16.32 -28.85 0.38
CA HIS A 113 16.52 -29.90 1.37
C HIS A 113 15.69 -31.10 0.91
N ASP A 114 16.40 -32.17 0.56
CA ASP A 114 15.84 -33.47 0.26
C ASP A 114 15.22 -34.06 1.53
N SER A 115 13.89 -34.17 1.52
CA SER A 115 13.20 -35.31 2.10
C SER A 115 11.80 -35.42 1.49
N GLY A 116 11.69 -36.38 0.57
CA GLY A 116 10.50 -37.10 0.08
C GLY A 116 9.07 -36.54 0.27
N HIS A 117 8.36 -36.52 -0.87
CA HIS A 117 6.93 -36.83 -1.03
C HIS A 117 5.90 -35.72 -0.72
N ASP A 118 5.50 -34.94 -1.73
CA ASP A 118 4.19 -35.07 -2.40
C ASP A 118 4.04 -34.04 -3.53
N THR A 119 3.75 -34.49 -4.74
CA THR A 119 3.53 -33.67 -5.93
C THR A 119 2.09 -33.15 -5.96
N ARG A 120 1.86 -32.01 -5.33
CA ARG A 120 0.88 -31.02 -5.78
C ARG A 120 1.60 -29.69 -5.92
N ALA A 121 2.03 -29.36 -7.12
CA ALA A 121 2.45 -28.00 -7.46
C ALA A 121 1.21 -27.09 -7.35
N GLY A 122 0.89 -26.67 -6.12
CA GLY A 122 0.02 -25.53 -5.90
C GLY A 122 0.76 -24.33 -6.45
N HIS A 123 0.29 -23.79 -7.58
CA HIS A 123 0.73 -22.48 -8.02
C HIS A 123 0.41 -21.52 -6.87
N GLU A 124 1.43 -21.03 -6.16
CA GLU A 124 1.23 -20.00 -5.16
C GLU A 124 0.63 -18.79 -5.86
N GLU A 125 -0.60 -18.42 -5.50
CA GLU A 125 -1.31 -17.33 -6.17
C GLU A 125 -0.51 -16.03 -6.01
N PRO A 126 -0.21 -15.33 -7.12
CA PRO A 126 0.54 -14.09 -7.06
C PRO A 126 -0.23 -13.06 -6.23
N THR A 127 0.49 -12.34 -5.38
CA THR A 127 -0.04 -11.16 -4.71
C THR A 127 0.31 -9.93 -5.53
N GLU A 128 -0.70 -9.13 -5.86
CA GLU A 128 -0.54 -7.88 -6.57
C GLU A 128 -0.90 -6.72 -5.65
N LEU A 129 -0.02 -5.72 -5.60
CA LEU A 129 -0.12 -4.56 -4.73
C LEU A 129 0.05 -3.28 -5.52
N LEU A 130 -0.73 -2.27 -5.17
CA LEU A 130 -0.50 -0.89 -5.54
C LEU A 130 0.10 -0.16 -4.34
N CYS A 131 1.36 0.26 -4.46
CA CYS A 131 2.10 0.90 -3.37
C CYS A 131 2.41 2.33 -3.77
N GLY A 132 1.90 3.30 -3.02
CA GLY A 132 2.15 4.72 -3.25
C GLY A 132 2.75 5.44 -2.06
N LYS A 133 3.48 6.52 -2.32
CA LYS A 133 4.08 7.38 -1.30
C LYS A 133 4.09 8.85 -1.73
N TYR A 134 3.89 9.70 -0.74
CA TYR A 134 4.20 11.13 -0.76
C TYR A 134 5.41 11.39 0.11
N ARG A 135 6.52 11.86 -0.45
CA ARG A 135 7.65 12.36 0.35
C ARG A 135 7.49 13.86 0.56
N LEU A 136 7.38 14.31 1.80
CA LEU A 136 7.30 15.73 2.14
C LEU A 136 8.71 16.32 2.26
N ASP A 137 8.96 17.45 1.60
CA ASP A 137 10.28 18.06 1.57
C ASP A 137 10.64 18.71 2.91
N HIS A 138 9.75 19.46 3.60
CA HIS A 138 9.89 19.86 5.02
C HIS A 138 8.57 20.43 5.60
N GLY A 139 8.27 20.11 6.88
CA GLY A 139 7.50 20.97 7.79
C GLY A 139 5.96 20.88 7.76
N LEU A 140 5.40 20.41 8.88
CA LEU A 140 3.99 20.43 9.30
C LEU A 140 2.99 19.73 8.37
N GLY A 141 2.71 18.46 8.68
CA GLY A 141 1.48 17.81 8.21
C GLY A 141 0.27 18.63 8.68
N HIS A 142 -0.67 18.84 7.76
CA HIS A 142 -1.95 19.49 8.06
C HIS A 142 -2.60 18.85 9.30
N PRO A 143 -3.30 19.62 10.17
CA PRO A 143 -3.91 19.09 11.40
C PRO A 143 -4.69 17.78 11.21
N LEU A 144 -5.51 17.72 10.16
CA LEU A 144 -6.23 16.51 9.78
C LEU A 144 -5.31 15.28 9.62
N MET A 145 -4.15 15.44 8.96
CA MET A 145 -3.21 14.33 8.74
C MET A 145 -2.58 13.84 10.05
N ARG A 146 -2.41 14.73 11.04
CA ARG A 146 -1.87 14.40 12.36
C ARG A 146 -2.89 13.74 13.29
N GLU A 147 -4.17 13.96 13.04
CA GLU A 147 -5.27 13.33 13.78
C GLU A 147 -5.56 11.91 13.31
N LEU A 148 -5.18 11.58 12.07
CA LEU A 148 -5.30 10.21 11.57
C LEU A 148 -4.45 9.26 12.44
N PRO A 149 -4.94 8.03 12.71
CA PRO A 149 -4.14 7.03 13.40
C PRO A 149 -2.92 6.63 12.57
N GLU A 150 -1.93 5.99 13.20
CA GLU A 150 -0.73 5.51 12.51
C GLU A 150 -1.03 4.54 11.36
N ILE A 151 -2.13 3.78 11.47
CA ILE A 151 -2.66 2.90 10.43
C ILE A 151 -4.15 3.17 10.25
N VAL A 152 -4.53 3.59 9.06
CA VAL A 152 -5.91 3.63 8.60
C VAL A 152 -6.15 2.42 7.71
N HIS A 153 -6.82 1.39 8.22
CA HIS A 153 -7.22 0.21 7.44
C HIS A 153 -8.67 0.33 6.99
N LEU A 154 -8.88 0.35 5.67
CA LEU A 154 -10.17 0.39 5.01
C LEU A 154 -10.42 -0.96 4.35
N PRO A 155 -11.10 -1.90 5.06
CA PRO A 155 -11.40 -3.21 4.49
C PRO A 155 -12.43 -3.09 3.37
N THR A 156 -12.39 -4.02 2.43
CA THR A 156 -13.21 -4.10 1.20
C THR A 156 -14.72 -4.25 1.44
N ARG A 157 -15.22 -4.20 2.68
CA ARG A 157 -16.58 -4.59 3.06
C ARG A 157 -17.62 -4.00 2.09
N SER A 158 -18.09 -4.88 1.20
CA SER A 158 -19.21 -4.76 0.26
C SER A 158 -19.51 -3.35 -0.28
N GLY A 159 -18.55 -2.72 -0.97
CA GLY A 159 -18.82 -1.54 -1.79
C GLY A 159 -18.92 -0.20 -1.04
N ALA A 160 -18.38 -0.10 0.18
CA ALA A 160 -18.43 1.13 0.96
C ALA A 160 -17.73 2.35 0.31
N HIS A 161 -16.81 2.13 -0.64
CA HIS A 161 -15.97 3.18 -1.22
C HIS A 161 -15.81 3.02 -2.75
N PRO A 162 -16.88 3.20 -3.54
CA PRO A 162 -16.83 3.02 -5.00
C PRO A 162 -15.88 4.00 -5.68
N GLU A 163 -15.75 5.23 -5.19
CA GLU A 163 -14.85 6.24 -5.77
C GLU A 163 -13.38 5.90 -5.51
N LEU A 164 -13.06 5.39 -4.31
CA LEU A 164 -11.72 4.89 -3.99
C LEU A 164 -11.35 3.74 -4.92
N ARG A 165 -12.26 2.78 -5.09
CA ARG A 165 -12.05 1.64 -5.99
C ARG A 165 -11.82 2.11 -7.43
N ALA A 166 -12.63 3.02 -7.94
CA ALA A 166 -12.46 3.56 -9.30
C ALA A 166 -11.10 4.25 -9.49
N ALA A 167 -10.64 5.03 -8.50
CA ALA A 167 -9.33 5.66 -8.55
C ALA A 167 -8.17 4.63 -8.49
N VAL A 168 -8.33 3.55 -7.71
CA VAL A 168 -7.37 2.43 -7.66
C VAL A 168 -7.29 1.75 -9.02
N ASP A 169 -8.44 1.45 -9.64
CA ASP A 169 -8.50 0.78 -10.94
C ASP A 169 -7.87 1.63 -12.05
N LEU A 170 -8.13 2.95 -12.04
CA LEU A 170 -7.50 3.90 -12.95
C LEU A 170 -5.99 3.96 -12.76
N LEU A 171 -5.50 4.11 -11.51
CA LEU A 171 -4.07 4.16 -11.24
C LEU A 171 -3.38 2.83 -11.57
N GLY A 172 -4.02 1.70 -11.25
CA GLY A 172 -3.51 0.37 -11.58
C GLY A 172 -3.42 0.11 -13.07
N THR A 173 -4.33 0.69 -13.87
CA THR A 173 -4.29 0.66 -15.33
C THR A 173 -3.18 1.56 -15.87
N GLU A 174 -3.10 2.81 -15.41
CA GLU A 174 -2.10 3.79 -15.82
C GLU A 174 -0.67 3.30 -15.53
N LEU A 175 -0.46 2.56 -14.43
CA LEU A 175 0.84 1.97 -14.11
C LEU A 175 1.14 0.69 -14.89
N ALA A 176 0.12 0.05 -15.48
CA ALA A 176 0.28 -1.14 -16.32
C ALA A 176 0.49 -0.78 -17.79
N THR A 177 0.16 0.45 -18.20
CA THR A 177 0.24 0.91 -19.59
C THR A 177 1.15 2.14 -19.68
N ASP A 178 2.22 2.07 -20.49
CA ASP A 178 3.10 3.24 -20.72
C ASP A 178 2.50 4.18 -21.77
N LEU A 179 1.34 4.77 -21.44
CA LEU A 179 0.64 5.68 -22.34
C LEU A 179 1.19 7.12 -22.23
N PRO A 180 1.21 7.88 -23.33
CA PRO A 180 1.54 9.30 -23.28
C PRO A 180 0.62 10.05 -22.32
N GLY A 181 1.20 10.73 -21.32
CA GLY A 181 0.45 11.48 -20.31
C GLY A 181 0.60 10.96 -18.88
N GLY A 182 1.17 9.76 -18.67
CA GLY A 182 1.32 9.16 -17.34
C GLY A 182 2.07 10.02 -16.32
N ARG A 183 3.02 10.84 -16.78
CA ARG A 183 3.73 11.80 -15.91
C ARG A 183 2.81 12.85 -15.26
N LEU A 184 1.65 13.12 -15.85
CA LEU A 184 0.60 13.98 -15.29
C LEU A 184 -0.51 13.16 -14.62
N ALA A 185 -0.93 12.05 -15.24
CA ALA A 185 -2.02 11.24 -14.76
C ALA A 185 -1.71 10.57 -13.41
N VAL A 186 -0.52 9.97 -13.26
CA VAL A 186 -0.13 9.23 -12.04
C VAL A 186 -0.17 10.13 -10.81
N PRO A 187 0.50 11.31 -10.76
CA PRO A 187 0.41 12.20 -9.61
C PRO A 187 -1.04 12.64 -9.29
N ALA A 188 -1.84 12.97 -10.31
CA ALA A 188 -3.22 13.40 -10.12
C ALA A 188 -4.12 12.28 -9.55
N LEU A 189 -3.92 11.04 -10.00
CA LEU A 189 -4.63 9.88 -9.47
C LEU A 189 -4.21 9.56 -8.04
N ILE A 190 -2.93 9.72 -7.69
CA ILE A 190 -2.44 9.57 -6.32
C ILE A 190 -3.08 10.66 -5.42
N ASP A 191 -3.20 11.91 -5.90
CA ASP A 191 -3.86 13.00 -5.14
C ASP A 191 -5.32 12.65 -4.85
N LEU A 192 -6.01 12.13 -5.88
CA LEU A 192 -7.40 11.70 -5.76
C LEU A 192 -7.57 10.48 -4.84
N LEU A 193 -6.66 9.52 -4.87
CA LEU A 193 -6.65 8.38 -3.94
C LEU A 193 -6.53 8.85 -2.51
N LEU A 194 -5.62 9.78 -2.22
CA LEU A 194 -5.46 10.30 -0.86
C LEU A 194 -6.73 11.01 -0.38
N VAL A 195 -7.36 11.82 -1.23
CA VAL A 195 -8.69 12.41 -0.95
C VAL A 195 -9.69 11.34 -0.56
N TYR A 196 -9.80 10.26 -1.34
CA TYR A 196 -10.79 9.22 -1.09
C TYR A 196 -10.48 8.34 0.12
N LEU A 197 -9.20 8.08 0.42
CA LEU A 197 -8.78 7.39 1.64
C LEU A 197 -9.17 8.19 2.89
N VAL A 198 -8.88 9.50 2.91
CA VAL A 198 -9.23 10.38 4.02
C VAL A 198 -10.75 10.49 4.16
N ARG A 199 -11.49 10.70 3.05
CA ARG A 199 -12.96 10.74 3.08
C ARG A 199 -13.59 9.44 3.57
N ALA A 200 -13.05 8.30 3.15
CA ALA A 200 -13.52 6.98 3.58
C ALA A 200 -13.33 6.79 5.09
N TRP A 201 -12.18 7.20 5.62
CA TRP A 201 -11.91 7.16 7.06
C TRP A 201 -12.82 8.12 7.84
N THR A 202 -12.95 9.38 7.43
CA THR A 202 -13.79 10.37 8.12
C THR A 202 -15.26 9.96 8.16
N ARG A 203 -15.79 9.35 7.08
CA ARG A 203 -17.16 8.82 7.07
C ARG A 203 -17.35 7.66 8.05
N ARG A 204 -16.32 6.84 8.24
CA ARG A 204 -16.35 5.70 9.15
C ARG A 204 -16.29 6.16 10.61
N GLU A 205 -15.38 7.08 10.92
CA GLU A 205 -15.30 7.70 12.25
C GLU A 205 -16.57 8.50 12.55
N GLY A 206 -17.10 9.28 11.61
CA GLY A 206 -18.35 10.03 11.81
C GLY A 206 -19.59 9.18 12.11
N ALA A 207 -19.55 7.87 11.85
CA ALA A 207 -20.59 6.92 12.25
C ALA A 207 -20.42 6.40 13.70
N ASP A 208 -19.21 6.44 14.26
CA ASP A 208 -18.85 5.89 15.59
C ASP A 208 -18.19 6.93 16.55
N GLY A 209 -17.98 8.20 16.16
CA GLY A 209 -17.33 9.25 16.96
C GLY A 209 -17.04 10.60 16.25
N TRP A 210 -16.68 11.63 17.05
CA TRP A 210 -16.40 13.09 16.84
C TRP A 210 -16.55 13.77 15.45
N CYS A 211 -16.32 13.12 14.30
CA CYS A 211 -16.33 13.74 12.97
C CYS A 211 -17.71 14.19 12.44
N ALA A 212 -18.78 14.10 13.22
CA ALA A 212 -20.12 14.57 12.82
C ALA A 212 -20.26 16.10 12.70
N ALA A 213 -19.21 16.88 13.02
CA ALA A 213 -19.26 18.35 13.09
C ALA A 213 -18.27 19.10 12.16
N LEU A 214 -17.58 18.40 11.25
CA LEU A 214 -16.80 19.02 10.16
C LEU A 214 -17.57 18.93 8.83
#